data_AF-A0A7Y7TD29-F1
#
_entry.id   AF-A0A7Y7TD29-F1
#
_cell.length_a   1.000
_cell.length_b   1.000
_cell.length_c   1.000
_cell.angle_alpha   90.00
_cell.angle_beta   90.00
_cell.angle_gamma   90.00
#
_symmetry.space_group_name_H-M   'P 1'
#
loop_
_entity.id
_entity.type
_entity.pdbx_description
1 polymer ?
#
loop_
_entity_poly.entity_id
_entity_poly.type
_entity_poly.pdbx_seq_one_letter_code
_entity_poly.pdbx_strand_id
1 'polypeptide(L)'
;MKKGFVIAVSIGFVVFFLVGRELQWFGSSNSESFPKLPDRPQFVPSTDFDGEWLGRRINTTGNNMCERTTITGTIREGKATLRLTYNGTPLEGWVTESGDLRLYAKHRQWDYRFSATGNSKRFDGRWHLTNGPCQGTWFMEKLGDNLGVDE
;
A
#
# COMPACT_ATOMS: atom_id res chain seq x y z
N MET A 1 -46.20 -2.86 -2.29
CA MET A 1 -45.40 -3.17 -1.08
C MET A 1 -46.07 -2.54 0.14
N LYS A 2 -46.29 -3.28 1.23
CA LYS A 2 -47.06 -2.82 2.40
C LYS A 2 -46.30 -1.69 3.11
N LYS A 3 -46.95 -0.53 3.29
CA LYS A 3 -46.36 0.70 3.85
C LYS A 3 -45.60 0.47 5.19
N GLY A 4 -46.08 -0.46 6.02
CA GLY A 4 -45.41 -0.82 7.30
C GLY A 4 -44.04 -1.47 7.14
N PHE A 5 -43.80 -2.21 6.06
CA PHE A 5 -42.49 -2.83 5.80
C PHE A 5 -41.44 -1.79 5.41
N VAL A 6 -41.84 -0.79 4.62
CA VAL A 6 -40.95 0.31 4.21
C VAL A 6 -40.51 1.11 5.44
N ILE A 7 -41.45 1.44 6.33
CA ILE A 7 -41.16 2.20 7.56
C ILE A 7 -40.18 1.44 8.47
N ALA A 8 -40.39 0.13 8.65
CA ALA A 8 -39.51 -0.69 9.48
C ALA A 8 -38.07 -0.75 8.94
N VAL A 9 -37.90 -0.91 7.62
CA VAL A 9 -36.58 -0.90 6.97
C VAL A 9 -35.92 0.47 7.08
N SER A 10 -36.67 1.56 6.92
CA SER A 10 -36.15 2.92 7.07
C SER A 10 -35.63 3.19 8.48
N ILE A 11 -36.39 2.81 9.51
CA ILE A 11 -35.99 2.98 10.91
C ILE A 11 -34.76 2.13 11.22
N GLY A 12 -34.75 0.87 10.80
CA GLY A 12 -33.60 -0.02 10.98
C GLY A 12 -32.33 0.52 10.31
N PHE A 13 -32.44 1.08 9.11
CA PHE A 13 -31.32 1.71 8.41
C PHE A 13 -30.80 2.95 9.13
N VAL A 14 -31.68 3.81 9.65
CA VAL A 14 -31.28 5.01 10.41
C VAL A 14 -30.57 4.61 11.71
N VAL A 15 -31.10 3.63 12.46
CA VAL A 15 -30.46 3.14 13.69
C VAL A 15 -29.10 2.52 13.39
N PHE A 16 -29.01 1.67 12.35
CA PHE A 16 -27.74 1.10 11.90
C PHE A 16 -26.72 2.18 11.51
N PHE A 17 -27.15 3.22 10.82
CA PHE A 17 -26.28 4.32 10.40
C PHE A 17 -25.75 5.12 11.59
N LEU A 18 -26.61 5.40 12.59
CA LEU A 18 -26.23 6.10 13.82
C LEU A 18 -25.24 5.29 14.66
N VAL A 19 -25.52 4.01 14.89
CA VAL A 19 -24.63 3.11 15.64
C VAL A 19 -23.30 2.91 14.92
N GLY A 20 -23.32 2.68 13.60
CA GLY A 20 -22.09 2.53 12.83
C GLY A 20 -21.26 3.82 12.73
N ARG A 21 -21.89 5.00 12.82
CA ARG A 21 -21.16 6.28 12.94
C ARG A 21 -20.49 6.41 14.31
N GLU A 22 -21.18 6.07 15.39
CA GLU A 22 -20.65 6.15 16.77
C GLU A 22 -19.49 5.17 16.98
N LEU A 23 -19.60 3.95 16.41
CA LEU A 23 -18.53 2.94 16.41
C LEU A 23 -17.45 3.18 15.34
N GLN A 24 -17.47 4.33 14.65
CA GLN A 24 -16.55 4.68 13.55
C GLN A 24 -16.44 3.63 12.43
N TRP A 25 -17.45 2.77 12.25
CA TRP A 25 -17.50 1.80 11.14
C TRP A 25 -17.51 2.48 9.77
N PHE A 26 -18.02 3.71 9.69
CA PHE A 26 -17.99 4.53 8.50
C PHE A 26 -16.91 5.60 8.65
N GLY A 27 -15.66 5.16 8.72
CA GLY A 27 -14.50 6.05 8.84
C GLY A 27 -14.47 7.08 7.71
N SER A 28 -14.58 8.36 8.07
CA SER A 28 -14.20 9.46 7.19
C SER A 28 -12.70 9.33 6.91
N SER A 29 -12.31 9.01 5.67
CA SER A 29 -10.88 8.94 5.32
C SER A 29 -10.25 10.33 5.49
N ASN A 30 -9.51 10.55 6.57
CA ASN A 30 -8.67 11.73 6.72
C ASN A 30 -7.26 11.37 6.28
N SER A 31 -6.86 11.77 5.07
CA SER A 31 -5.51 11.47 4.57
C SER A 31 -4.40 12.08 5.42
N GLU A 32 -4.69 13.12 6.21
CA GLU A 32 -3.73 13.75 7.10
C GLU A 32 -3.40 12.89 8.33
N SER A 33 -4.24 11.90 8.68
CA SER A 33 -3.94 10.97 9.77
C SER A 33 -3.05 9.79 9.35
N PHE A 34 -2.72 9.67 8.06
CA PHE A 34 -1.85 8.60 7.59
C PHE A 34 -0.39 8.93 7.93
N PRO A 35 0.39 7.96 8.43
CA PRO A 35 1.84 8.07 8.62
C PRO A 35 2.50 8.64 7.39
N LYS A 36 3.16 9.77 7.61
CA LYS A 36 3.91 10.48 6.58
C LYS A 36 5.32 9.92 6.56
N LEU A 37 5.90 9.91 5.36
CA LEU A 37 7.34 9.74 5.22
C LEU A 37 8.02 10.81 6.10
N PRO A 38 8.92 10.45 7.04
CA PRO A 38 9.67 11.45 7.79
C PRO A 38 10.56 12.27 6.85
N ASP A 39 10.94 13.49 7.23
CA ASP A 39 11.75 14.36 6.35
C ASP A 39 13.14 13.77 6.02
N ARG A 40 13.65 12.90 6.89
CA ARG A 40 14.94 12.20 6.76
C ARG A 40 14.89 10.80 7.37
N PRO A 41 15.71 9.86 6.88
CA PRO A 41 15.83 8.54 7.48
C PRO A 41 16.45 8.65 8.89
N GLN A 42 16.01 7.78 9.81
CA GLN A 42 16.54 7.69 11.17
C GLN A 42 17.73 6.70 11.28
N PHE A 43 18.23 6.26 10.13
CA PHE A 43 19.32 5.32 9.95
C PHE A 43 20.11 5.73 8.69
N VAL A 44 21.30 5.15 8.50
CA VAL A 44 22.09 5.35 7.27
C VAL A 44 21.48 4.49 6.15
N PRO A 45 20.95 5.07 5.06
CA PRO A 45 20.42 4.29 3.94
C PRO A 45 21.56 3.57 3.20
N SER A 46 21.29 2.35 2.73
CA SER A 46 22.26 1.62 1.91
C SER A 46 22.06 1.88 0.42
N THR A 47 23.18 2.13 -0.28
CA THR A 47 23.25 2.27 -1.74
C THR A 47 23.33 0.93 -2.46
N ASP A 48 23.48 -0.19 -1.76
CA ASP A 48 23.66 -1.53 -2.37
C ASP A 48 22.42 -1.99 -3.15
N PHE A 49 21.29 -1.35 -2.90
CA PHE A 49 19.98 -1.64 -3.48
C PHE A 49 19.60 -0.67 -4.62
N ASP A 50 20.46 0.30 -4.93
CA ASP A 50 20.18 1.32 -5.95
C ASP A 50 19.98 0.70 -7.33
N GLY A 51 18.98 1.17 -8.08
CA GLY A 51 18.64 0.68 -9.41
C GLY A 51 17.15 0.78 -9.72
N GLU A 52 16.75 0.17 -10.83
CA GLU A 52 15.35 0.07 -11.24
C GLU A 52 14.72 -1.22 -10.72
N TRP A 53 13.45 -1.14 -10.33
CA TRP A 53 12.74 -2.22 -9.66
C TRP A 53 11.36 -2.43 -10.26
N LEU A 54 11.02 -3.70 -10.48
CA LEU A 54 9.72 -4.14 -10.95
C LEU A 54 9.18 -5.21 -10.01
N GLY A 55 7.91 -5.08 -9.64
CA GLY A 55 7.29 -5.96 -8.66
C GLY A 55 5.80 -6.06 -8.81
N ARG A 56 5.19 -6.77 -7.87
CA ARG A 56 3.75 -6.95 -7.82
C ARG A 56 3.25 -7.22 -6.42
N ARG A 57 2.02 -6.75 -6.20
CA ARG A 57 1.20 -7.03 -5.04
C ARG A 57 0.30 -8.23 -5.30
N ILE A 58 0.26 -9.15 -4.34
CA ILE A 58 -0.58 -10.34 -4.32
C ILE A 58 -1.61 -10.17 -3.20
N ASN A 59 -2.88 -10.15 -3.58
CA ASN A 59 -3.98 -10.16 -2.62
C ASN A 59 -4.18 -11.56 -2.05
N THR A 60 -4.24 -11.66 -0.72
CA THR A 60 -4.49 -12.92 0.01
C THR A 60 -5.75 -12.86 0.87
N THR A 61 -6.57 -11.81 0.73
CA THR A 61 -7.81 -11.58 1.51
C THR A 61 -8.94 -12.54 1.11
N GLY A 62 -8.81 -13.24 -0.02
CA GLY A 62 -9.81 -14.21 -0.48
C GLY A 62 -11.09 -13.59 -1.05
N ASN A 63 -11.10 -12.28 -1.33
CA ASN A 63 -12.18 -11.58 -2.05
C ASN A 63 -11.65 -10.89 -3.31
N ASN A 64 -12.54 -10.62 -4.26
CA ASN A 64 -12.18 -10.00 -5.54
C ASN A 64 -12.11 -8.47 -5.47
N MET A 65 -12.23 -7.86 -4.29
CA MET A 65 -12.24 -6.39 -4.14
C MET A 65 -10.83 -5.79 -4.28
N CYS A 66 -9.79 -6.57 -4.00
CA CYS A 66 -8.41 -6.07 -4.00
C CYS A 66 -7.64 -6.74 -5.13
N GLU A 67 -7.44 -6.01 -6.23
CA GLU A 67 -6.77 -6.56 -7.39
C GLU A 67 -5.26 -6.69 -7.19
N ARG A 68 -4.67 -7.62 -7.97
CA ARG A 68 -3.23 -7.70 -8.15
C ARG A 68 -2.75 -6.43 -8.84
N THR A 69 -1.61 -5.92 -8.42
CA THR A 69 -1.14 -4.61 -8.85
C THR A 69 0.35 -4.65 -9.10
N THR A 70 0.78 -4.21 -10.28
CA THR A 70 2.20 -4.04 -10.59
C THR A 70 2.76 -2.84 -9.82
N ILE A 71 3.97 -3.00 -9.30
CA ILE A 71 4.74 -1.98 -8.60
C ILE A 71 5.97 -1.68 -9.45
N THR A 72 6.23 -0.42 -9.74
CA THR A 72 7.44 -0.01 -10.49
C THR A 72 8.10 1.16 -9.80
N GLY A 73 9.42 1.30 -9.98
CA GLY A 73 10.12 2.50 -9.54
C GLY A 73 11.61 2.29 -9.42
N THR A 74 12.24 3.13 -8.61
CA THR A 74 13.70 3.14 -8.45
C THR A 74 14.10 3.26 -7.00
N ILE A 75 15.27 2.74 -6.67
CA ILE A 75 16.00 3.05 -5.45
C ILE A 75 17.22 3.88 -5.85
N ARG A 76 17.40 5.04 -5.22
CA ARG A 76 18.55 5.94 -5.46
C ARG A 76 19.03 6.49 -4.13
N GLU A 77 20.31 6.37 -3.86
CA GLU A 77 20.92 6.76 -2.59
C GLU A 77 20.19 6.10 -1.39
N GLY A 78 19.78 4.85 -1.57
CA GLY A 78 18.98 4.09 -0.59
C GLY A 78 17.54 4.57 -0.39
N LYS A 79 17.10 5.63 -1.08
CA LYS A 79 15.71 6.10 -1.09
C LYS A 79 14.91 5.36 -2.16
N ALA A 80 13.92 4.59 -1.72
CA ALA A 80 12.96 3.94 -2.60
C ALA A 80 11.85 4.93 -3.02
N THR A 81 11.62 5.05 -4.32
CA THR A 81 10.52 5.81 -4.92
C THR A 81 9.80 4.90 -5.91
N LEU A 82 8.67 4.33 -5.48
CA LEU A 82 7.88 3.37 -6.24
C LEU A 82 6.46 3.89 -6.51
N ARG A 83 5.74 3.20 -7.38
CA ARG A 83 4.38 3.55 -7.78
C ARG A 83 3.53 2.30 -7.97
N LEU A 84 2.31 2.33 -7.43
CA LEU A 84 1.26 1.38 -7.77
C LEU A 84 0.67 1.76 -9.12
N THR A 85 0.82 0.88 -10.12
CA THR A 85 0.44 1.18 -11.52
C THR A 85 -1.06 1.46 -11.71
N TYR A 86 -1.94 0.73 -11.04
CA TYR A 86 -3.39 0.82 -11.26
C TYR A 86 -4.03 2.17 -10.87
N ASN A 87 -3.52 2.83 -9.82
CA ASN A 87 -4.08 4.09 -9.33
C ASN A 87 -3.04 5.19 -9.15
N GLY A 88 -1.80 4.94 -9.57
CA GLY A 88 -0.70 5.89 -9.48
C GLY A 88 -0.25 6.23 -8.07
N THR A 89 -0.62 5.46 -7.03
CA THR A 89 -0.21 5.76 -5.65
C THR A 89 1.32 5.74 -5.53
N PRO A 90 1.98 6.85 -5.15
CA PRO A 90 3.39 6.84 -4.85
C PRO A 90 3.64 6.16 -3.50
N LEU A 91 4.71 5.36 -3.47
CA LEU A 91 5.23 4.69 -2.28
C LEU A 91 6.68 5.13 -2.10
N GLU A 92 7.00 5.68 -0.94
CA GLU A 92 8.33 6.20 -0.66
C GLU A 92 8.89 5.64 0.64
N GLY A 93 10.20 5.47 0.72
CA GLY A 93 10.86 4.95 1.92
C GLY A 93 12.37 4.91 1.77
N TRP A 94 13.03 4.32 2.76
CA TRP A 94 14.47 4.05 2.71
C TRP A 94 14.75 2.59 3.02
N VAL A 95 15.82 2.08 2.43
CA VAL A 95 16.34 0.74 2.70
C VAL A 95 17.48 0.83 3.71
N THR A 96 17.43 0.00 4.75
CA THR A 96 18.53 -0.13 5.73
C THR A 96 19.69 -0.95 5.15
N GLU A 97 20.86 -0.91 5.78
CA GLU A 97 21.98 -1.81 5.43
C GLU A 97 21.62 -3.31 5.54
N SER A 98 20.73 -3.67 6.45
CA SER A 98 20.22 -5.05 6.61
C SER A 98 19.23 -5.47 5.52
N GLY A 99 18.85 -4.56 4.61
CA GLY A 99 17.84 -4.84 3.58
C GLY A 99 16.40 -4.76 4.08
N ASP A 100 16.12 -4.07 5.18
CA ASP A 100 14.76 -3.77 5.62
C ASP A 100 14.22 -2.57 4.84
N LEU A 101 13.01 -2.71 4.28
CA LEU A 101 12.32 -1.65 3.54
C LEU A 101 10.92 -1.44 4.09
N ARG A 102 10.62 -0.19 4.48
CA ARG A 102 9.27 0.25 4.82
C ARG A 102 8.87 1.38 3.89
N LEU A 103 7.71 1.26 3.26
CA LEU A 103 7.19 2.29 2.36
C LEU A 103 5.96 2.97 2.96
N TYR A 104 5.93 4.28 2.80
CA TYR A 104 4.84 5.17 3.14
C TYR A 104 4.09 5.51 1.86
N ALA A 105 2.79 5.27 1.86
CA ALA A 105 1.94 5.59 0.72
C ALA A 105 1.31 6.97 0.88
N LYS A 106 1.34 7.78 -0.18
CA LYS A 106 0.60 9.04 -0.21
C LYS A 106 -0.66 8.88 -1.06
N HIS A 107 -1.78 8.61 -0.40
CA HIS A 107 -3.07 8.44 -1.05
C HIS A 107 -4.19 9.07 -0.22
N ARG A 108 -5.25 9.58 -0.87
CA ARG A 108 -6.32 10.33 -0.19
C ARG A 108 -7.26 9.45 0.65
N GLN A 109 -7.59 8.27 0.13
CA GLN A 109 -8.62 7.41 0.72
C GLN A 109 -8.06 6.16 1.40
N TRP A 110 -7.04 5.53 0.81
CA TRP A 110 -6.49 4.26 1.25
C TRP A 110 -5.17 4.42 2.03
N ASP A 111 -5.14 3.90 3.26
CA ASP A 111 -3.97 3.90 4.14
C ASP A 111 -3.15 2.62 3.94
N TYR A 112 -2.33 2.59 2.89
CA TYR A 112 -1.50 1.43 2.60
C TYR A 112 -0.28 1.35 3.53
N ARG A 113 0.01 0.13 3.97
CA ARG A 113 1.24 -0.26 4.65
C ARG A 113 1.99 -1.25 3.80
N PHE A 114 3.28 -1.00 3.62
CA PHE A 114 4.19 -1.92 2.95
C PHE A 114 5.46 -2.09 3.78
N SER A 115 5.83 -3.34 3.99
CA SER A 115 7.09 -3.73 4.61
C SER A 115 7.68 -4.90 3.85
N ALA A 116 8.97 -4.89 3.62
CA ALA A 116 9.70 -5.99 2.99
C ALA A 116 11.09 -6.14 3.61
N THR A 117 11.66 -7.32 3.42
CA THR A 117 13.09 -7.58 3.61
C THR A 117 13.64 -8.15 2.32
N GLY A 118 14.91 -7.89 2.03
CA GLY A 118 15.49 -8.27 0.76
C GLY A 118 16.99 -8.23 0.72
N ASN A 119 17.50 -8.55 -0.46
CA ASN A 119 18.90 -8.43 -0.84
C ASN A 119 19.02 -7.55 -2.09
N SER A 120 20.24 -7.42 -2.63
CA SER A 120 20.52 -6.58 -3.80
C SER A 120 19.76 -6.94 -5.09
N LYS A 121 19.05 -8.07 -5.12
CA LYS A 121 18.30 -8.55 -6.30
C LYS A 121 16.79 -8.57 -6.10
N ARG A 122 16.32 -8.81 -4.87
CA ARG A 122 14.90 -9.06 -4.61
C ARG A 122 14.49 -8.64 -3.20
N PHE A 123 13.30 -8.07 -3.10
CA PHE A 123 12.57 -7.84 -1.86
C PHE A 123 11.29 -8.66 -1.84
N ASP A 124 10.98 -9.24 -0.68
CA ASP A 124 9.74 -9.94 -0.41
C ASP A 124 9.11 -9.37 0.88
N GLY A 125 7.80 -9.20 0.87
CA GLY A 125 7.15 -8.44 1.92
C GLY A 125 5.66 -8.65 2.07
N ARG A 126 5.11 -7.92 3.02
CA ARG A 126 3.68 -7.86 3.33
C ARG A 126 3.13 -6.46 3.10
N TRP A 127 1.86 -6.42 2.73
CA TRP A 127 1.10 -5.18 2.61
C TRP A 127 -0.29 -5.35 3.20
N HIS A 128 -0.87 -4.24 3.65
CA HIS A 128 -2.27 -4.19 4.08
C HIS A 128 -2.81 -2.76 4.02
N LEU A 129 -4.14 -2.64 4.02
CA LEU A 129 -4.84 -1.40 4.30
C LEU A 129 -5.12 -1.32 5.80
N THR A 130 -4.74 -0.23 6.46
CA THR A 130 -5.14 0.00 7.86
C THR A 130 -6.62 0.37 7.98
N ASN A 131 -7.21 0.94 6.92
CA ASN A 131 -8.59 1.39 6.88
C ASN A 131 -9.46 0.62 5.87
N GLY A 132 -9.09 -0.63 5.57
CA GLY A 132 -9.83 -1.49 4.65
C GLY A 132 -9.48 -2.97 4.86
N PRO A 133 -10.23 -3.88 4.24
CA PRO A 133 -10.05 -5.31 4.46
C PRO A 133 -8.85 -5.91 3.70
N CYS A 134 -8.28 -5.16 2.75
CA CYS A 134 -7.30 -5.68 1.81
C CYS A 134 -5.92 -5.91 2.44
N GLN A 135 -5.37 -7.09 2.23
CA GLN A 135 -4.01 -7.44 2.63
C GLN A 135 -3.38 -8.51 1.73
N GLY A 136 -2.08 -8.69 1.87
CA GLY A 136 -1.37 -9.84 1.36
C GLY A 136 0.13 -9.67 1.30
N THR A 137 0.75 -10.30 0.30
CA THR A 137 2.18 -10.27 0.07
C THR A 137 2.53 -9.43 -1.14
N TRP A 138 3.76 -8.96 -1.23
CA TRP A 138 4.29 -8.30 -2.41
C TRP A 138 5.75 -8.62 -2.56
N PHE A 139 6.27 -8.46 -3.77
CA PHE A 139 7.68 -8.59 -4.03
C PHE A 139 8.09 -7.62 -5.12
N MET A 140 9.39 -7.34 -5.21
CA MET A 140 10.00 -6.65 -6.33
C MET A 140 11.39 -7.20 -6.61
N GLU A 141 11.78 -7.19 -7.87
CA GLU A 141 13.05 -7.64 -8.37
C GLU A 141 13.75 -6.48 -9.06
N LYS A 142 15.07 -6.43 -8.88
CA LYS A 142 15.91 -5.46 -9.55
C LYS A 142 15.93 -5.80 -11.03
N LEU A 143 15.54 -4.84 -11.88
CA LEU A 143 15.77 -4.95 -13.31
C LEU A 143 17.29 -4.94 -13.47
N GLY A 144 17.86 -6.05 -13.95
CA GLY A 144 19.30 -6.12 -14.16
C GLY A 144 19.75 -5.01 -15.11
N ASP A 145 21.03 -4.63 -15.05
CA ASP A 145 21.64 -3.66 -15.99
C ASP A 145 21.60 -4.11 -17.47
N ASN A 146 21.01 -5.27 -17.76
CA ASN A 146 20.81 -5.83 -19.08
C ASN A 146 19.51 -5.33 -19.75
N LEU A 147 19.34 -4.01 -19.85
CA LEU A 147 18.69 -3.46 -21.04
C LEU A 147 19.76 -3.36 -22.13
N GLY A 148 20.26 -4.53 -22.53
CA GLY A 148 20.88 -4.71 -23.82
C GLY A 148 19.80 -4.47 -24.86
N VAL A 149 20.01 -3.45 -25.67
CA VAL A 149 19.33 -3.26 -26.94
C VAL A 149 19.55 -4.55 -27.74
N ASP A 150 18.50 -5.36 -27.88
CA ASP A 150 18.47 -6.35 -28.95
C ASP A 150 18.37 -5.55 -30.26
N GLU A 151 19.50 -5.48 -30.97
CA GLU A 151 19.66 -4.93 -32.33
C GLU A 151 18.99 -5.83 -33.37
#